data_AF-A0A6G0YXV9-F1
#
_entry.id   AF-A0A6G0YXV9-F1
#
_cell.length_a   1.000
_cell.length_b   1.000
_cell.length_c   1.000
_cell.angle_alpha   90.00
_cell.angle_beta   90.00
_cell.angle_gamma   90.00
#
_symmetry.space_group_name_H-M   'P 1'
#
loop_
_entity.id
_entity.type
_entity.pdbx_description
1 polymer ?
#
loop_
_entity_poly.entity_id
_entity_poly.type
_entity_poly.pdbx_seq_one_letter_code
_entity_poly.pdbx_strand_id
1 'polypeptide(L)'
;MTNNDSLSTLMSIQNFFRPNETARTIQNQIYKIQKENTVIKIFWIPSHINITGNERADKLAKEAIVSPNALPCQNMPYQINPRLPNKERRPTHVPDL
;
A
#
# COMPACT_ATOMS: atom_id res chain seq x y z
N MET A 1 -19.35 1.81 -5.33
CA MET A 1 -18.21 2.56 -5.89
C MET A 1 -17.26 2.87 -4.75
N THR A 2 -16.18 2.10 -4.64
CA THR A 2 -15.27 2.05 -3.48
C THR A 2 -14.01 2.84 -3.76
N ASN A 3 -13.99 4.14 -3.45
CA ASN A 3 -12.75 4.90 -3.35
C ASN A 3 -12.41 5.04 -1.88
N ASN A 4 -11.55 4.16 -1.37
CA ASN A 4 -11.01 4.30 -0.03
C ASN A 4 -9.53 3.87 0.01
N ASP A 5 -8.72 4.59 -0.77
CA ASP A 5 -7.28 4.36 -0.90
C ASP A 5 -6.59 4.43 0.47
N SER A 6 -7.02 5.36 1.32
CA SER A 6 -6.50 5.54 2.68
C SER A 6 -6.93 4.44 3.66
N LEU A 7 -8.16 3.91 3.56
CA LEU A 7 -8.55 2.76 4.39
C LEU A 7 -7.85 1.49 3.96
N SER A 8 -7.71 1.25 2.65
CA SER A 8 -6.99 0.08 2.15
C SER A 8 -5.53 0.07 2.63
N THR A 9 -4.92 1.26 2.71
CA THR A 9 -3.59 1.46 3.27
C THR A 9 -3.56 1.16 4.78
N LEU A 10 -4.52 1.67 5.55
CA LEU A 10 -4.62 1.37 6.98
C LEU A 10 -4.78 -0.13 7.24
N MET A 11 -5.65 -0.80 6.48
CA MET A 11 -5.86 -2.25 6.57
C MET A 11 -4.58 -3.02 6.24
N SER A 12 -3.79 -2.55 5.27
CA SER A 12 -2.50 -3.15 4.92
C SER A 12 -1.47 -3.00 6.05
N ILE A 13 -1.39 -1.82 6.68
CA ILE A 13 -0.52 -1.57 7.84
C ILE A 13 -0.94 -2.41 9.05
N GLN A 14 -2.24 -2.67 9.23
CA GLN A 14 -2.75 -3.52 10.31
C GLN A 14 -2.55 -5.02 10.05
N ASN A 15 -2.25 -5.44 8.82
CA ASN A 15 -2.02 -6.84 8.49
C ASN A 15 -0.58 -7.27 8.84
N PHE A 16 -0.44 -8.02 9.93
CA PHE A 16 0.85 -8.57 10.38
C PHE A 16 1.19 -9.94 9.79
N PHE A 17 0.23 -10.64 9.15
CA PHE A 17 0.45 -12.01 8.69
C PHE A 17 1.22 -12.05 7.36
N ARG A 18 0.86 -11.18 6.41
CA ARG A 18 1.53 -11.02 5.11
C ARG A 18 1.49 -9.56 4.65
N PRO A 19 2.23 -8.66 5.32
CA PRO A 19 2.33 -7.28 4.88
C PRO A 19 3.04 -7.20 3.53
N ASN A 20 2.59 -6.28 2.68
CA ASN A 20 3.37 -5.90 1.50
C ASN A 20 4.64 -5.12 1.94
N GLU A 21 5.57 -4.89 1.02
CA GLU A 21 6.86 -4.26 1.34
C GLU A 21 6.70 -2.85 1.93
N THR A 22 5.78 -2.06 1.40
CA THR A 22 5.46 -0.72 1.88
C THR A 22 4.90 -0.76 3.31
N ALA A 23 3.92 -1.63 3.57
CA ALA A 23 3.32 -1.81 4.89
C ALA A 23 4.36 -2.28 5.91
N ARG A 24 5.22 -3.24 5.53
CA ARG A 24 6.32 -3.71 6.38
C ARG A 24 7.30 -2.58 6.72
N THR A 25 7.63 -1.74 5.73
CA THR A 25 8.50 -0.57 5.94
C THR A 25 7.87 0.38 6.95
N ILE A 26 6.57 0.69 6.81
CA ILE A 26 5.84 1.56 7.74
C ILE A 26 5.79 0.94 9.14
N GLN A 27 5.45 -0.35 9.27
CA GLN A 27 5.41 -1.08 10.53
C GLN A 27 6.77 -1.04 11.26
N ASN A 28 7.88 -1.23 10.52
CA ASN A 28 9.22 -1.14 11.09
C ASN A 28 9.56 0.25 11.61
N GLN A 29 9.15 1.31 10.92
CA GLN A 29 9.35 2.69 11.39
C GLN A 29 8.52 2.98 12.64
N ILE A 30 7.25 2.56 12.66
CA ILE A 30 6.39 2.68 13.84
C ILE A 30 7.04 1.97 15.03
N TYR A 31 7.53 0.75 14.84
CA TYR A 31 8.19 -0.01 15.89
C TYR A 31 9.45 0.67 16.45
N LYS A 32 10.26 1.29 15.58
CA LYS A 32 11.44 2.07 16.01
C LYS A 32 11.04 3.24 16.90
N ILE A 33 10.06 4.03 16.47
CA ILE A 33 9.58 5.19 17.22
C ILE A 33 8.94 4.77 18.55
N GLN A 34 8.22 3.64 18.57
CA GLN A 34 7.66 3.08 19.80
C GLN A 34 8.74 2.63 20.79
N LYS A 35 9.89 2.12 20.32
CA LYS A 35 11.04 1.83 21.19
C LYS A 35 11.63 3.07 21.85
N GLU A 36 11.45 4.24 21.25
CA GLU A 36 11.84 5.53 21.81
C GLU A 36 10.78 6.08 22.78
N ASN A 37 9.89 5.21 23.30
CA ASN A 37 8.79 5.55 24.20
C ASN A 37 7.76 6.53 23.63
N THR A 38 7.67 6.64 22.30
CA THR A 38 6.67 7.49 21.65
C THR A 38 5.43 6.67 21.25
N VAL A 39 4.26 7.11 21.73
CA VAL A 39 2.99 6.47 21.40
C VAL A 39 2.46 7.01 20.07
N ILE A 40 2.34 6.14 19.07
CA ILE A 40 1.74 6.45 17.77
C ILE A 40 0.29 5.96 17.74
N LYS A 41 -0.63 6.84 17.34
CA LYS A 41 -2.03 6.49 17.03
C LYS A 41 -2.33 6.89 15.59
N ILE A 42 -2.84 5.95 14.80
CA ILE A 42 -3.21 6.17 13.40
C ILE A 42 -4.73 6.11 13.29
N PHE A 43 -5.33 7.15 12.72
CA PHE A 43 -6.77 7.24 12.52
C PHE A 43 -7.07 7.37 11.04
N TRP A 44 -8.12 6.68 10.58
CA TRP A 44 -8.73 6.98 9.29
C TRP A 44 -9.75 8.09 9.49
N ILE A 45 -9.69 9.09 8.61
CA ILE A 45 -10.63 10.21 8.57
C ILE A 45 -11.25 10.24 7.17
N PRO A 46 -12.58 10.30 7.03
CA PRO A 46 -13.22 10.41 5.72
C PRO A 46 -12.85 11.74 5.05
N SER A 47 -12.77 11.73 3.71
CA SER A 47 -12.54 12.95 2.94
C SER A 47 -13.75 13.90 3.02
N HIS A 48 -13.51 15.20 2.81
CA HIS A 48 -14.54 16.26 2.66
C HIS A 48 -15.45 16.51 3.87
N ILE A 49 -14.95 16.32 5.09
CA ILE A 49 -15.67 16.69 6.32
C ILE A 49 -15.19 18.01 6.95
N ASN A 50 -14.59 18.90 6.13
CA ASN A 50 -14.07 20.21 6.55
C ASN A 50 -13.08 20.20 7.74
N ILE A 51 -12.35 19.09 7.92
CA ILE A 51 -11.24 19.07 8.88
C ILE A 51 -10.05 19.78 8.23
N THR A 52 -9.82 21.02 8.65
CA THR A 52 -8.78 21.91 8.11
C THR A 52 -7.40 21.26 8.10
N GLY A 53 -7.07 20.43 9.10
CA GLY A 53 -5.79 19.71 9.15
C GLY A 53 -5.64 18.68 8.03
N ASN A 54 -6.71 17.97 7.68
CA ASN A 54 -6.71 16.97 6.61
C ASN A 54 -6.60 17.63 5.22
N GLU A 55 -7.33 18.73 5.02
CA GLU A 55 -7.27 19.52 3.78
C GLU A 55 -5.87 20.13 3.56
N ARG A 56 -5.26 20.64 4.63
CA ARG A 56 -3.88 21.14 4.58
C ARG A 56 -2.89 20.04 4.23
N ALA A 57 -3.03 18.84 4.80
CA ALA A 57 -2.17 17.71 4.49
C ALA A 57 -2.30 17.26 3.03
N ASP A 58 -3.52 17.15 2.51
CA ASP A 58 -3.79 16.82 1.09
C ASP A 58 -3.19 17.85 0.14
N LYS A 59 -3.34 19.15 0.45
CA LYS A 59 -2.73 20.23 -0.32
C LYS A 59 -1.19 20.12 -0.35
N LEU A 60 -0.57 19.93 0.81
CA LEU A 60 0.89 19.78 0.90
C LEU A 60 1.40 18.54 0.15
N ALA A 61 0.66 17.42 0.21
CA ALA A 61 1.00 16.22 -0.54
C ALA A 61 0.97 16.48 -2.06
N LYS A 62 -0.05 17.19 -2.55
CA LYS A 62 -0.15 17.60 -3.97
C LYS A 62 0.99 18.52 -4.39
N GLU A 63 1.34 19.49 -3.54
CA GLU A 63 2.46 20.40 -3.79
C GLU A 63 3.81 19.67 -3.77
N ALA A 64 3.98 18.67 -2.91
CA ALA A 64 5.19 17.88 -2.85
C ALA A 64 5.44 17.08 -4.14
N ILE A 65 4.40 16.63 -4.86
CA ILE A 65 4.54 15.89 -6.12
C ILE A 65 5.23 16.73 -7.21
N VAL A 66 5.00 18.05 -7.21
CA VAL A 66 5.55 18.98 -8.21
C VAL A 66 6.81 19.71 -7.72
N SER A 67 7.27 19.41 -6.51
CA SER A 67 8.42 20.07 -5.92
C SER A 67 9.71 19.67 -6.65
N PRO A 68 10.62 20.61 -6.96
CA PRO A 68 11.92 20.29 -7.55
C PRO A 68 12.82 19.47 -6.61
N ASN A 69 12.52 19.45 -5.31
CA ASN A 69 13.18 18.62 -4.30
C ASN A 69 12.45 17.29 -4.06
N ALA A 70 11.37 17.01 -4.80
CA ALA A 70 10.72 15.72 -4.74
C ALA A 70 11.71 14.67 -5.22
N LEU A 71 11.97 13.66 -4.39
CA LEU A 71 12.65 12.47 -4.87
C LEU A 71 11.73 11.83 -5.92
N PRO A 72 12.19 11.62 -7.17
CA PRO A 72 11.43 10.82 -8.11
C PRO A 72 11.14 9.48 -7.44
N CYS A 73 9.91 8.95 -7.58
CA CYS A 73 9.65 7.55 -7.29
C CYS A 73 10.58 6.72 -8.19
N GLN A 74 11.77 6.39 -7.69
CA GLN A 74 12.78 5.65 -8.43
C GLN A 74 12.16 4.33 -8.84
N ASN A 75 12.02 4.17 -10.17
CA ASN A 75 11.79 2.94 -10.92
C ASN A 75 11.66 1.69 -10.04
N MET A 76 10.44 1.33 -9.65
CA MET A 76 10.16 -0.03 -9.20
C MET A 76 10.55 -0.97 -10.35
N PRO A 77 11.55 -1.86 -10.22
CA PRO A 77 11.82 -2.87 -11.24
C PRO A 77 10.74 -3.95 -11.10
N TYR A 78 9.50 -3.61 -11.45
CA TYR A 78 8.55 -4.63 -11.86
C TYR A 78 9.03 -5.11 -13.23
N GLN A 79 9.93 -6.10 -13.23
CA GLN A 79 10.01 -7.02 -14.34
C GLN A 79 8.63 -7.67 -14.42
N ILE A 80 7.79 -7.15 -15.32
CA ILE A 80 6.64 -7.87 -15.86
C ILE A 80 7.25 -9.12 -16.48
N ASN A 81 7.34 -10.21 -15.72
CA ASN A 81 7.53 -11.52 -16.32
C ASN A 81 6.27 -11.76 -17.16
N PRO A 82 6.36 -11.80 -18.51
CA PRO A 82 5.23 -12.22 -19.31
C PRO A 82 4.89 -13.62 -18.82
N ARG A 83 3.65 -13.84 -18.40
CA ARG A 83 3.16 -15.15 -17.96
C ARG A 83 3.62 -16.17 -19.01
N LEU A 84 4.48 -17.10 -18.60
CA LEU A 84 4.80 -18.27 -19.42
C LEU A 84 3.46 -18.92 -19.82
N PRO A 85 3.22 -19.18 -21.11
CA PRO A 85 1.96 -19.77 -21.55
C PRO A 85 1.74 -21.09 -20.82
N ASN A 86 0.51 -21.26 -20.32
CA ASN A 86 0.05 -22.36 -19.48
C ASN A 86 0.71 -23.70 -19.85
N LYS A 87 1.45 -24.28 -18.89
CA LYS A 87 1.80 -25.70 -18.90
C LYS A 87 0.52 -26.53 -19.06
N GLU A 88 0.46 -27.22 -20.18
CA GLU A 88 -0.20 -28.52 -20.42
C GLU A 88 -1.32 -28.89 -19.43
N ARG A 89 -2.57 -28.70 -19.86
CA ARG A 89 -3.69 -29.45 -19.29
C ARG A 89 -3.46 -30.93 -19.59
N ARG A 90 -3.12 -31.72 -18.56
CA ARG A 90 -3.12 -33.19 -18.62
C ARG A 90 -4.48 -33.66 -19.17
N PRO A 91 -4.55 -34.56 -20.16
CA PRO A 91 -5.80 -35.18 -20.56
C PRO A 91 -6.31 -36.05 -19.41
N THR A 92 -7.49 -35.75 -18.90
CA THR A 92 -8.26 -36.71 -18.09
C THR A 92 -8.74 -37.81 -19.03
N HIS A 93 -8.03 -38.93 -19.06
CA HIS A 93 -8.57 -40.17 -19.62
C HIS A 93 -9.66 -40.65 -18.66
N VAL A 94 -10.92 -40.52 -19.09
CA VAL A 94 -12.04 -41.27 -18.54
C VAL A 94 -12.10 -42.60 -19.30
N PRO A 95 -12.09 -43.77 -18.64
CA PRO A 95 -12.32 -45.03 -19.32
C PRO A 95 -13.81 -45.17 -19.60
N ASP A 96 -14.15 -45.44 -20.87
CA ASP A 96 -15.46 -45.97 -21.24
C ASP A 96 -15.54 -47.47 -20.83
N LEU A 97 -16.77 -47.88 -20.52
CA LEU A 97 -17.25 -49.19 -20.03
C LEU A 97 -16.48 -50.45 -20.51
#